data_AF-A0A7C6BNI6-F1
#
_entry.id   AF-A0A7C6BNI6-F1
#
_cell.length_a   1.000
_cell.length_b   1.000
_cell.length_c   1.000
_cell.angle_alpha   90.00
_cell.angle_beta   90.00
_cell.angle_gamma   90.00
#
_symmetry.space_group_name_H-M   'P 1'
#
loop_
_entity.id
_entity.type
_entity.pdbx_description
1 polymer ?
#
loop_
_entity_poly.entity_id
_entity_poly.type
_entity_poly.pdbx_seq_one_letter_code
_entity_poly.pdbx_strand_id
1 'polypeptide(L)'
;MRAPSAIKQEIHKLVGTPCPLKMDTKGRALLFSPKLSENATAALTQNGYHVWEVPGGLCIDPAPALWERLFTPLRQRPKQPEATSLHRLLDMHKTPLPEQNEAILRQGLILLYRTPSDAFFSFVGKAIADSLRENSPVPSHLGILLEIGGF
;
A
#
# COMPACT_ATOMS: atom_id res chain seq x y z
N MET A 1 8.42 -2.39 -11.48
CA MET A 1 6.99 -2.12 -11.76
C MET A 1 6.47 -1.19 -10.66
N ARG A 2 5.94 0.00 -10.97
CA ARG A 2 5.47 0.97 -9.95
C ARG A 2 4.01 0.64 -9.58
N ALA A 3 3.73 0.23 -8.34
CA ALA A 3 2.45 -0.42 -7.98
C ALA A 3 1.17 0.46 -7.98
N PRO A 4 1.18 1.78 -7.68
CA PRO A 4 0.00 2.63 -7.76
C PRO A 4 -0.37 3.01 -9.18
N SER A 5 0.61 3.08 -10.10
CA SER A 5 0.29 3.10 -11.52
C SER A 5 -0.33 1.77 -11.95
N ALA A 6 0.10 0.64 -11.37
CA ALA A 6 -0.53 -0.65 -11.65
C ALA A 6 -1.95 -0.74 -11.08
N ILE A 7 -2.20 -0.33 -9.83
CA ILE A 7 -3.56 -0.28 -9.23
C ILE A 7 -4.45 0.70 -9.99
N LYS A 8 -3.96 1.92 -10.28
CA LYS A 8 -4.71 2.88 -11.08
C LYS A 8 -5.02 2.33 -12.48
N GLN A 9 -4.05 1.72 -13.15
CA GLN A 9 -4.25 1.10 -14.46
C GLN A 9 -5.21 -0.10 -14.38
N GLU A 10 -5.13 -0.91 -13.33
CA GLU A 10 -6.01 -2.05 -13.08
C GLU A 10 -7.44 -1.56 -12.87
N ILE A 11 -7.66 -0.54 -12.03
CA ILE A 11 -8.98 0.06 -11.85
C ILE A 11 -9.48 0.65 -13.17
N HIS A 12 -8.65 1.34 -13.95
CA HIS A 12 -9.05 1.82 -15.29
C HIS A 12 -9.45 0.67 -16.23
N LYS A 13 -8.71 -0.45 -16.21
CA LYS A 13 -9.04 -1.64 -17.01
C LYS A 13 -10.36 -2.26 -16.57
N LEU A 14 -10.59 -2.38 -15.26
CA LEU A 14 -11.80 -2.97 -14.69
C LEU A 14 -13.04 -2.08 -14.90
N VAL A 15 -12.87 -0.76 -14.84
CA VAL A 15 -13.93 0.22 -15.12
C VAL A 15 -14.23 0.31 -16.63
N GLY A 16 -13.25 0.00 -17.49
CA GLY A 16 -13.43 -0.11 -18.94
C GLY A 16 -13.64 1.21 -19.68
N THR A 17 -13.60 2.35 -18.98
CA THR A 17 -13.81 3.67 -19.56
C THR A 17 -12.77 4.68 -19.04
N PRO A 18 -12.30 5.61 -19.90
CA PRO A 18 -11.42 6.70 -19.48
C PRO A 18 -12.22 7.62 -18.55
N CYS A 19 -11.86 7.59 -17.28
CA CYS A 19 -12.54 8.34 -16.23
C CYS A 19 -11.53 9.15 -15.41
N PRO A 20 -11.91 10.31 -14.85
CA PRO A 20 -11.05 11.04 -13.95
C PRO A 20 -10.90 10.27 -12.63
N LEU A 21 -9.76 9.60 -12.48
CA LEU A 21 -9.40 8.83 -11.27
C LEU A 21 -8.22 9.49 -10.56
N LYS A 22 -8.44 9.84 -9.29
CA LYS A 22 -7.43 10.42 -8.39
C LYS A 22 -7.18 9.49 -7.21
N MET A 23 -5.92 9.22 -6.90
CA MET A 23 -5.57 8.47 -5.70
C MET A 23 -5.49 9.41 -4.50
N ASP A 24 -6.17 9.09 -3.40
CA ASP A 24 -6.05 9.81 -2.13
C ASP A 24 -4.84 9.36 -1.33
N THR A 25 -4.46 10.06 -0.26
CA THR A 25 -3.27 9.75 0.55
C THR A 25 -3.31 8.37 1.22
N LYS A 26 -4.50 7.75 1.31
CA LYS A 26 -4.72 6.40 1.86
C LYS A 26 -4.69 5.31 0.78
N GLY A 27 -4.35 5.66 -0.47
CA GLY A 27 -4.24 4.70 -1.57
C GLY A 27 -5.60 4.29 -2.15
N ARG A 28 -6.67 5.00 -1.80
CA ARG A 28 -8.01 4.80 -2.36
C ARG A 28 -8.12 5.56 -3.67
N ALA A 29 -8.79 4.97 -4.64
CA ALA A 29 -9.14 5.63 -5.88
C ALA A 29 -10.47 6.37 -5.73
N LEU A 30 -10.45 7.67 -5.99
CA LEU A 30 -11.61 8.52 -6.09
C LEU A 30 -11.96 8.68 -7.57
N LEU A 31 -13.15 8.23 -7.92
CA LEU A 31 -13.72 8.27 -9.25
C LEU A 31 -14.81 9.35 -9.29
N PHE A 32 -14.59 10.41 -10.07
CA PHE A 32 -15.57 11.48 -10.25
C PHE A 32 -16.52 11.14 -11.39
N SER A 33 -17.45 10.22 -11.14
CA SER A 33 -18.49 9.79 -12.09
C SER A 33 -19.80 9.57 -11.33
N PRO A 34 -20.97 9.90 -11.93
CA PRO A 34 -22.26 9.77 -11.24
C PRO A 34 -22.63 8.32 -10.91
N LYS A 35 -22.28 7.34 -11.75
CA LYS A 35 -22.49 5.89 -11.49
C LYS A 35 -21.52 5.04 -12.31
N LEU A 36 -21.12 3.89 -11.74
CA LEU A 36 -20.50 2.80 -12.48
C LEU A 36 -21.58 1.87 -13.03
N SER A 37 -21.29 1.18 -14.13
CA SER A 37 -22.15 0.08 -14.59
C SER A 37 -22.10 -1.07 -13.57
N GLU A 38 -23.17 -1.86 -13.48
CA GLU A 38 -23.21 -3.03 -12.61
C GLU A 38 -22.06 -4.01 -12.92
N ASN A 39 -21.72 -4.16 -14.20
CA ASN A 39 -20.59 -4.97 -14.66
C ASN A 39 -19.25 -4.45 -14.12
N ALA A 40 -19.02 -3.13 -14.13
CA ALA A 40 -17.78 -2.55 -13.61
C ALA A 40 -17.69 -2.71 -12.08
N THR A 41 -18.80 -2.49 -11.37
CA THR A 41 -18.86 -2.70 -9.92
C THR A 41 -18.62 -4.16 -9.54
N ALA A 42 -19.22 -5.10 -10.29
CA ALA A 42 -19.00 -6.54 -10.09
C ALA A 42 -17.55 -6.92 -10.38
N ALA A 43 -16.95 -6.42 -11.46
CA ALA A 43 -15.55 -6.67 -11.81
C ALA A 43 -14.59 -6.16 -10.72
N LEU A 44 -14.82 -4.95 -10.19
CA LEU A 44 -14.04 -4.40 -9.08
C LEU A 44 -14.19 -5.28 -7.82
N THR A 45 -15.41 -5.65 -7.46
CA THR A 45 -15.68 -6.48 -6.28
C THR A 45 -15.03 -7.86 -6.37
N GLN A 46 -15.14 -8.51 -7.53
CA GLN A 46 -14.50 -9.81 -7.81
C GLN A 46 -12.98 -9.75 -7.77
N ASN A 47 -12.39 -8.60 -8.09
CA ASN A 47 -10.94 -8.38 -8.02
C ASN A 47 -10.47 -7.91 -6.63
N GLY A 48 -11.35 -7.92 -5.63
CA GLY A 48 -11.00 -7.59 -4.25
C GLY A 48 -10.93 -6.09 -4.00
N TYR A 49 -11.78 -5.31 -4.65
CA TYR A 49 -11.99 -3.90 -4.32
C TYR A 49 -13.33 -3.71 -3.62
N HIS A 50 -13.35 -2.85 -2.61
CA HIS A 50 -14.57 -2.31 -2.02
C HIS A 50 -14.95 -1.02 -2.75
N VAL A 51 -16.21 -0.91 -3.15
CA VAL A 51 -16.74 0.25 -3.87
C VAL A 51 -17.91 0.82 -3.09
N TRP A 52 -17.87 2.12 -2.80
CA TRP A 52 -18.99 2.81 -2.15
C TRP A 52 -19.11 4.26 -2.65
N GLU A 53 -20.32 4.81 -2.52
CA GLU A 53 -20.61 6.19 -2.90
C GLU A 53 -20.06 7.18 -1.86
N VAL A 54 -19.52 8.29 -2.37
CA VAL A 54 -19.07 9.44 -1.57
C VAL A 54 -19.60 10.73 -2.21
N PRO A 55 -19.67 11.85 -1.48
CA PRO A 55 -20.08 13.12 -2.07
C PRO A 55 -19.22 13.46 -3.31
N GLY A 56 -19.85 13.57 -4.48
CA GLY A 56 -19.20 13.90 -5.74
C GLY A 56 -18.60 12.72 -6.53
N GLY A 57 -18.84 11.46 -6.12
CA GLY A 57 -18.43 10.31 -6.92
C GLY A 57 -18.39 8.98 -6.16
N LEU A 58 -17.41 8.15 -6.52
CA LEU A 58 -17.23 6.81 -5.97
C LEU A 58 -15.84 6.68 -5.35
N CYS A 59 -15.78 5.97 -4.23
CA CYS A 59 -14.54 5.57 -3.60
C CYS A 59 -14.32 4.08 -3.85
N ILE A 60 -13.11 3.74 -4.32
CA ILE A 60 -12.67 2.40 -4.63
C ILE A 60 -11.43 2.12 -3.77
N ASP A 61 -11.53 1.17 -2.84
CA ASP A 61 -10.48 0.83 -1.90
C ASP A 61 -10.10 -0.64 -2.05
N PRO A 62 -8.80 -0.99 -2.18
CA PRO A 62 -8.40 -2.39 -2.17
C PRO A 62 -8.79 -3.07 -0.84
N ALA A 63 -9.48 -4.21 -0.93
CA ALA A 63 -9.86 -5.01 0.21
C ALA A 63 -8.63 -5.59 0.93
N PRO A 64 -8.73 -5.94 2.23
CA PRO A 64 -7.63 -6.56 2.97
C PRO A 64 -7.03 -7.79 2.26
N ALA A 65 -7.85 -8.63 1.65
CA ALA A 65 -7.40 -9.81 0.90
C ALA A 65 -6.56 -9.45 -0.33
N LEU A 66 -6.86 -8.33 -1.01
CA LEU A 66 -6.06 -7.84 -2.13
C LEU A 66 -4.69 -7.33 -1.64
N TRP A 67 -4.66 -6.64 -0.49
CA TRP A 67 -3.39 -6.26 0.15
C TRP A 67 -2.54 -7.46 0.53
N GLU A 68 -3.14 -8.49 1.11
CA GLU A 68 -2.42 -9.72 1.45
C GLU A 68 -1.90 -10.45 0.21
N ARG A 69 -2.67 -10.49 -0.88
CA ARG A 69 -2.21 -11.05 -2.17
C ARG A 69 -1.04 -10.26 -2.74
N LEU A 70 -1.07 -8.94 -2.67
CA LEU A 70 0.05 -8.08 -3.10
C LEU A 70 1.28 -8.27 -2.21
N PHE A 71 1.07 -8.54 -0.93
CA PHE A 71 2.14 -8.70 0.06
C PHE A 71 2.79 -10.09 0.03
N THR A 72 2.02 -11.16 -0.24
CA THR A 72 2.52 -12.54 -0.18
C THR A 72 3.78 -12.79 -1.04
N PRO A 73 3.86 -12.31 -2.30
CA PRO A 73 5.09 -12.42 -3.09
C PRO A 73 6.26 -11.60 -2.53
N LEU A 74 5.96 -10.48 -1.84
CA LEU A 74 6.99 -9.66 -1.19
C LEU A 74 7.58 -10.38 0.03
N ARG A 75 6.77 -11.18 0.74
CA ARG A 75 7.23 -12.04 1.86
C ARG A 75 8.26 -13.09 1.41
N GLN A 76 8.22 -13.51 0.15
CA GLN A 76 9.05 -14.59 -0.38
C GLN A 76 10.33 -14.08 -1.05
N ARG A 77 10.52 -12.76 -1.14
CA ARG A 77 11.74 -12.22 -1.75
C ARG A 77 12.95 -12.52 -0.86
N PRO A 78 14.06 -12.98 -1.46
CA PRO A 78 15.31 -13.11 -0.72
C PRO A 78 15.74 -11.73 -0.25
N LYS A 79 16.07 -11.63 1.04
CA LYS A 79 16.58 -10.40 1.66
C LYS A 79 17.83 -9.94 0.93
N GLN A 80 17.87 -8.67 0.52
CA GLN A 80 19.11 -8.08 0.05
C GLN A 80 20.06 -7.80 1.23
N PRO A 81 21.39 -7.97 1.05
CA PRO A 81 22.37 -7.63 2.08
C PRO A 81 22.23 -6.14 2.46
N GLU A 82 22.29 -5.87 3.76
CA GLU A 82 21.90 -4.61 4.42
C GLU A 82 22.38 -3.34 3.69
N ALA A 83 21.48 -2.67 2.97
CA ALA A 83 21.82 -1.45 2.25
C ALA A 83 21.85 -0.19 3.14
N THR A 84 21.14 -0.17 4.29
CA THR A 84 21.03 1.05 5.14
C THR A 84 20.94 0.76 6.64
N SER A 85 21.20 1.79 7.48
CA SER A 85 21.04 1.74 8.94
C SER A 85 19.60 1.42 9.40
N LEU A 86 18.60 1.77 8.59
CA LEU A 86 17.20 1.46 8.84
C LEU A 86 16.90 -0.03 8.67
N HIS A 87 17.54 -0.72 7.71
CA HIS A 87 17.43 -2.19 7.59
C HIS A 87 17.93 -2.88 8.87
N ARG A 88 19.08 -2.44 9.39
CA ARG A 88 19.63 -2.95 10.66
C ARG A 88 18.67 -2.77 11.82
N LEU A 89 18.11 -1.57 11.98
CA LEU A 89 17.14 -1.29 13.04
C LEU A 89 15.89 -2.16 12.93
N LEU A 90 15.33 -2.32 11.74
CA LEU A 90 14.14 -3.15 11.53
C LEU A 90 14.43 -4.64 11.78
N ASP A 91 15.63 -5.11 11.47
CA ASP A 91 16.03 -6.50 11.71
C ASP A 91 16.30 -6.81 13.18
N MET A 92 16.78 -5.82 13.96
CA MET A 92 16.93 -5.93 15.41
C MET A 92 15.58 -6.04 16.15
N HIS A 93 14.52 -5.49 15.57
CA HIS A 93 13.18 -5.45 16.17
C HIS A 93 12.16 -6.31 15.41
N LYS A 94 12.57 -7.49 14.93
CA LYS A 94 11.67 -8.41 14.22
C LYS A 94 10.49 -8.85 15.09
N THR A 95 9.30 -8.35 14.77
CA THR A 95 8.04 -8.86 15.29
C THR A 95 7.32 -9.73 14.23
N PRO A 96 6.55 -10.77 14.61
CA PRO A 96 5.71 -11.51 13.67
C PRO A 96 4.72 -10.60 12.93
N LEU A 97 4.47 -10.89 11.65
CA LEU A 97 3.60 -10.06 10.79
C LEU A 97 2.16 -9.88 11.30
N PRO A 98 1.48 -10.90 11.87
CA PRO A 98 0.13 -10.73 12.40
C PRO A 98 0.04 -9.71 13.54
N GLU A 99 1.16 -9.44 14.21
CA GLU A 99 1.26 -8.50 15.32
C GLU A 99 1.67 -7.09 14.86
N GLN A 100 2.08 -6.95 13.59
CA GLN A 100 2.49 -5.66 13.04
C GLN A 100 1.30 -4.88 12.50
N ASN A 101 1.37 -3.56 12.62
CA ASN A 101 0.30 -2.67 12.20
C ASN A 101 0.15 -2.63 10.67
N GLU A 102 -0.92 -3.22 10.14
CA GLU A 102 -1.23 -3.27 8.70
C GLU A 102 -1.41 -1.86 8.09
N ALA A 103 -1.87 -0.88 8.86
CA ALA A 103 -2.02 0.49 8.37
C ALA A 103 -0.66 1.12 8.04
N ILE A 104 0.39 0.79 8.82
CA ILE A 104 1.76 1.24 8.55
C ILE A 104 2.26 0.61 7.25
N LEU A 105 1.98 -0.67 7.01
CA LEU A 105 2.35 -1.37 5.77
C LEU A 105 1.68 -0.70 4.56
N ARG A 106 0.37 -0.48 4.64
CA ARG A 106 -0.40 0.19 3.57
C ARG A 106 0.17 1.57 3.27
N GLN A 107 0.44 2.36 4.31
CA GLN A 107 1.02 3.69 4.13
C GLN A 107 2.45 3.62 3.55
N GLY A 108 3.26 2.65 3.98
CA GLY A 108 4.58 2.40 3.43
C GLY A 108 4.53 2.07 1.94
N LEU A 109 3.65 1.16 1.53
CA LEU A 109 3.42 0.84 0.11
C LEU A 109 3.02 2.09 -0.67
N ILE A 110 2.07 2.89 -0.16
CA ILE A 110 1.63 4.12 -0.83
C ILE A 110 2.82 5.08 -1.02
N LEU A 111 3.62 5.30 0.02
CA LEU A 111 4.73 6.24 0.01
C LEU A 111 5.89 5.78 -0.88
N LEU A 112 6.23 4.50 -0.84
CA LEU A 112 7.27 3.86 -1.66
C LEU A 112 7.10 4.20 -3.15
N TYR A 113 5.86 4.40 -3.57
CA TYR A 113 5.54 4.56 -4.97
C TYR A 113 5.01 5.94 -5.39
N ARG A 114 4.61 6.79 -4.44
CA ARG A 114 4.03 8.12 -4.75
C ARG A 114 4.98 9.28 -4.53
N THR A 115 6.02 9.07 -3.75
CA THR A 115 6.82 10.16 -3.18
C THR A 115 8.30 9.93 -3.50
N PRO A 116 9.13 11.00 -3.45
CA PRO A 116 10.58 10.86 -3.44
C PRO A 116 11.02 9.92 -2.31
N SER A 117 12.15 9.27 -2.51
CA SER A 117 12.79 8.36 -1.55
C SER A 117 12.78 8.90 -0.11
N ASP A 118 13.05 10.19 0.06
CA ASP A 118 13.29 10.81 1.36
C ASP A 118 12.05 10.85 2.24
N ALA A 119 10.86 11.00 1.65
CA ALA A 119 9.59 10.97 2.37
C ALA A 119 9.26 9.54 2.85
N PHE A 120 9.62 8.53 2.06
CA PHE A 120 9.49 7.14 2.47
C PHE A 120 10.45 6.81 3.63
N PHE A 121 11.73 7.20 3.53
CA PHE A 121 12.70 7.03 4.62
C PHE A 121 12.29 7.74 5.91
N SER A 122 11.81 8.98 5.81
CA SER A 122 11.32 9.74 6.95
C SER A 122 10.12 9.07 7.62
N PHE A 123 9.22 8.49 6.81
CA PHE A 123 8.10 7.71 7.31
C PHE A 123 8.57 6.44 8.04
N VAL A 124 9.51 5.68 7.48
CA VAL A 124 10.06 4.47 8.12
C VAL A 124 10.71 4.82 9.46
N GLY A 125 11.58 5.84 9.48
CA GLY A 125 12.24 6.29 10.71
C GLY A 125 11.24 6.71 11.79
N LYS A 126 10.20 7.46 11.40
CA LYS A 126 9.12 7.86 12.31
C LYS A 126 8.33 6.67 12.83
N ALA A 127 7.95 5.73 11.97
CA ALA A 127 7.17 4.56 12.35
C ALA A 127 7.92 3.67 13.36
N ILE A 128 9.24 3.49 13.19
CA ILE A 128 10.09 2.81 14.17
C ILE A 128 10.11 3.59 15.49
N ALA A 129 10.37 4.90 15.44
CA ALA A 129 10.45 5.72 16.65
C ALA A 129 9.13 5.78 17.42
N ASP A 130 8.00 5.85 16.73
CA ASP A 130 6.66 5.81 17.32
C ASP A 130 6.41 4.45 17.98
N SER A 131 6.71 3.34 17.30
CA SER A 131 6.58 1.99 17.88
C SER A 131 7.42 1.79 19.14
N LEU A 132 8.68 2.24 19.12
CA LEU A 132 9.57 2.14 20.28
C LEU A 132 9.08 3.00 21.45
N ARG A 133 8.58 4.22 21.17
CA ARG A 133 8.02 5.11 22.20
C ARG A 133 6.77 4.53 22.84
N GLU A 134 5.93 3.88 22.04
CA GLU A 134 4.64 3.32 22.47
C GLU A 134 4.75 1.88 22.99
N ASN A 135 5.94 1.28 23.00
CA ASN A 135 6.17 -0.14 23.28
C ASN A 135 5.30 -1.08 22.43
N SER A 136 5.04 -0.71 21.17
CA SER A 136 4.29 -1.52 20.22
C SER A 136 5.22 -2.28 19.27
N PRO A 137 4.73 -3.36 18.64
CA PRO A 137 5.45 -4.08 17.58
C PRO A 137 6.07 -3.15 16.53
N VAL A 138 7.37 -3.32 16.29
CA VAL A 138 8.08 -2.53 15.26
C VAL A 138 7.69 -3.05 13.88
N PRO A 139 7.42 -2.15 12.91
CA PRO A 139 6.95 -2.52 11.58
C PRO A 139 8.09 -3.06 10.69
N SER A 140 8.67 -4.21 11.06
CA SER A 140 9.78 -4.87 10.34
C SER A 140 9.45 -5.20 8.88
N HIS A 141 8.17 -5.30 8.51
CA HIS A 141 7.72 -5.42 7.12
C HIS A 141 8.16 -4.25 6.23
N LEU A 142 8.45 -3.08 6.80
CA LEU A 142 8.99 -1.94 6.04
C LEU A 142 10.40 -2.22 5.49
N GLY A 143 11.14 -3.16 6.07
CA GLY A 143 12.45 -3.58 5.56
C GLY A 143 12.31 -4.18 4.16
N ILE A 144 11.29 -5.02 3.95
CA ILE A 144 10.98 -5.59 2.64
C ILE A 144 10.65 -4.48 1.63
N LEU A 145 9.95 -3.43 2.06
CA LEU A 145 9.61 -2.30 1.20
C LEU A 145 10.83 -1.45 0.82
N LEU A 146 11.78 -1.26 1.74
CA LEU A 146 13.06 -0.60 1.45
C LEU A 146 13.83 -1.37 0.37
N GLU A 147 13.95 -2.69 0.50
CA GLU A 147 14.60 -3.54 -0.50
C GLU A 147 13.93 -3.46 -1.88
N ILE A 148 12.59 -3.45 -1.93
CA ILE A 148 11.83 -3.31 -3.18
C ILE A 148 12.06 -1.94 -3.84
N GLY A 149 12.22 -0.90 -3.02
CA GLY A 149 12.52 0.45 -3.48
C GLY A 149 13.91 0.60 -4.10
N GLY A 150 14.80 -0.38 -3.89
CA GLY A 150 16.21 -0.28 -4.25
C GLY A 150 16.97 0.69 -3.36
N PHE A 151 16.59 0.74 -2.08
CA PHE A 151 17.12 1.64 -1.06
C PHE A 151 18.13 0.96 -0.15
#